data_AF-A0A2J8TYG0-F1
#
_entry.id   AF-A0A2J8TYG0-F1
#
_cell.length_a   1.000
_cell.length_b   1.000
_cell.length_c   1.000
_cell.angle_alpha   90.00
_cell.angle_beta   90.00
_cell.angle_gamma   90.00
#
_symmetry.space_group_name_H-M   'P 1'
#
loop_
_entity.id
_entity.type
_entity.pdbx_description
1 polymer ?
#
loop_
_entity_poly.entity_id
_entity_poly.type
_entity_poly.pdbx_seq_one_letter_code
_entity_poly.pdbx_strand_id
1 'polypeptide(L)'
;MGADGFVPLGALLQLPQFRGFSAEDVQRVVDTNRKQRFALQPGDPSTGLLIRANQGHSLQVPKLELMPLETPQALPPMLVHGTFWKHWPSILLKGLSCQGRTHIHLAPGLPGDPGVISGMRPHCEIAVFIDGPLALAGKPLSLAGDEETECQCSPKHSSRERRRIQQ
;
A
#
# COMPACT_ATOMS: atom_id res chain seq x y z
N MET A 1 -5.87 7.53 -16.41
CA MET A 1 -5.95 6.45 -15.41
C MET A 1 -7.39 6.35 -14.97
N GLY A 2 -7.95 5.15 -14.97
CA GLY A 2 -9.31 4.89 -14.49
C GLY A 2 -9.45 5.17 -12.99
N ALA A 3 -10.69 5.21 -12.51
CA ALA A 3 -11.00 5.41 -11.09
C ALA A 3 -10.47 4.26 -10.19
N ASP A 4 -10.20 3.11 -10.79
CA ASP A 4 -9.66 1.87 -10.23
C ASP A 4 -8.14 1.73 -10.37
N GLY A 5 -7.47 2.74 -10.95
CA GLY A 5 -6.03 2.78 -11.15
C GLY A 5 -5.55 2.15 -12.46
N PHE A 6 -6.43 1.52 -13.24
CA PHE A 6 -6.05 0.85 -14.47
C PHE A 6 -5.75 1.84 -15.60
N VAL A 7 -4.79 1.46 -16.45
CA VAL A 7 -4.44 2.14 -17.70
C VAL A 7 -4.24 1.11 -18.82
N PRO A 8 -4.50 1.46 -20.10
CA PRO A 8 -4.18 0.58 -21.21
C PRO A 8 -2.69 0.25 -21.27
N LEU A 9 -2.35 -1.04 -21.28
CA LEU A 9 -0.98 -1.53 -21.37
C LEU A 9 -0.33 -1.06 -22.68
N GLY A 10 -1.09 -1.07 -23.78
CA GLY A 10 -0.61 -0.55 -25.06
C GLY A 10 -0.13 0.91 -24.96
N ALA A 11 -0.89 1.77 -24.26
CA ALA A 11 -0.50 3.17 -24.06
C ALA A 11 0.74 3.32 -23.16
N LEU A 12 0.88 2.46 -22.14
CA LEU A 12 2.07 2.43 -21.27
C LEU A 12 3.33 2.10 -22.07
N LEU A 13 3.26 1.09 -22.94
CA LEU A 13 4.38 0.62 -23.76
C LEU A 13 4.83 1.64 -24.82
N GLN A 14 3.98 2.62 -25.19
CA GLN A 14 4.38 3.71 -26.08
C GLN A 14 5.24 4.79 -25.40
N LEU A 15 5.34 4.79 -24.07
CA LEU A 15 6.12 5.81 -23.38
C LEU A 15 7.63 5.58 -23.56
N PRO A 16 8.46 6.65 -23.63
CA PRO A 16 9.90 6.53 -23.87
C PRO A 16 10.62 5.59 -22.89
N GLN A 17 10.21 5.56 -21.62
CA GLN A 17 10.81 4.70 -20.60
C GLN A 17 10.53 3.19 -20.80
N PHE A 18 9.55 2.83 -21.62
CA PHE A 18 9.19 1.43 -21.90
C PHE A 18 9.64 0.97 -23.29
N ARG A 19 10.39 1.79 -24.02
CA ARG A 19 10.98 1.38 -25.31
C ARG A 19 11.85 0.14 -25.11
N GLY A 20 11.57 -0.90 -25.88
CA GLY A 20 12.32 -2.16 -25.85
C GLY A 20 11.72 -3.24 -24.94
N PHE A 21 10.57 -3.00 -24.31
CA PHE A 21 9.83 -4.02 -23.58
C PHE A 21 8.55 -4.39 -24.31
N SER A 22 8.19 -5.68 -24.28
CA SER A 22 6.95 -6.19 -24.86
C SER A 22 5.84 -6.35 -23.83
N ALA A 23 4.62 -6.67 -24.29
CA ALA A 23 3.52 -7.01 -23.38
C ALA A 23 3.83 -8.30 -22.60
N GLU A 24 4.52 -9.26 -23.21
CA GLU A 24 4.95 -10.51 -22.58
C GLU A 24 6.00 -10.25 -21.49
N ASP A 25 6.88 -9.26 -21.66
CA ASP A 25 7.80 -8.84 -20.61
C ASP A 25 7.06 -8.30 -19.40
N VAL A 26 6.03 -7.48 -19.63
CA VAL A 26 5.19 -6.94 -18.55
C VAL A 26 4.41 -8.06 -17.87
N GLN A 27 3.81 -8.97 -18.62
CA GLN A 27 3.11 -10.13 -18.07
C GLN A 27 4.03 -10.96 -17.17
N ARG A 28 5.26 -11.26 -17.64
CA ARG A 28 6.27 -11.97 -16.85
C ARG A 28 6.62 -11.23 -15.56
N VAL A 29 6.73 -9.90 -15.59
CA VAL A 29 6.98 -9.10 -14.38
C VAL A 29 5.80 -9.20 -13.42
N VAL A 30 4.56 -9.14 -13.89
CA VAL A 30 3.37 -9.30 -13.04
C VAL A 30 3.35 -10.69 -12.41
N ASP A 31 3.53 -11.74 -13.20
CA ASP A 31 3.45 -13.15 -12.74
C ASP A 31 4.55 -13.50 -11.73
N THR A 32 5.75 -12.94 -11.90
CA THR A 32 6.91 -13.25 -11.04
C THR A 32 7.08 -12.26 -9.89
N ASN A 33 6.22 -11.25 -9.78
CA ASN A 33 6.30 -10.27 -8.70
C ASN A 33 5.82 -10.89 -7.39
N ARG A 34 6.73 -11.38 -6.55
CA ARG A 34 6.39 -11.94 -5.23
C ARG A 34 5.54 -11.04 -4.34
N LYS A 35 5.63 -9.72 -4.52
CA LYS A 35 4.87 -8.73 -3.73
C LYS A 35 3.52 -8.37 -4.36
N GLN A 36 3.15 -9.00 -5.48
CA GLN A 36 1.93 -8.73 -6.24
C GLN A 36 1.69 -7.22 -6.44
N ARG A 37 2.74 -6.48 -6.84
CA ARG A 37 2.70 -5.02 -6.97
C ARG A 37 1.81 -4.52 -8.09
N PHE A 38 1.49 -5.38 -9.05
CA PHE A 38 0.80 -5.02 -10.27
C PHE A 38 -0.31 -6.02 -10.53
N ALA A 39 -1.38 -5.57 -11.19
CA ALA A 39 -2.42 -6.44 -11.72
C ALA A 39 -2.61 -6.17 -13.20
N LEU A 40 -2.84 -7.25 -13.96
CA LEU A 40 -3.25 -7.21 -15.35
C LEU A 40 -4.69 -7.71 -15.44
N GLN A 41 -5.49 -7.08 -16.29
CA GLN A 41 -6.83 -7.54 -16.60
C GLN A 41 -7.19 -7.32 -18.08
N PRO A 42 -8.10 -8.10 -18.66
CA PRO A 42 -8.67 -7.80 -19.96
C PRO A 42 -9.43 -6.47 -19.94
N GLY A 43 -9.17 -5.60 -20.92
CA GLY A 43 -10.03 -4.45 -21.23
C GLY A 43 -11.04 -4.78 -22.33
N ASP A 44 -11.65 -3.74 -22.89
CA ASP A 44 -12.49 -3.89 -24.08
C ASP A 44 -11.64 -4.18 -25.34
N PRO A 45 -12.23 -4.67 -26.44
CA PRO A 45 -11.50 -5.01 -27.65
C PRO A 45 -10.68 -3.86 -28.26
N SER A 46 -11.04 -2.61 -27.98
CA SER A 46 -10.34 -1.42 -28.49
C SER A 46 -9.15 -0.99 -27.63
N THR A 47 -9.18 -1.32 -26.34
CA THR A 47 -8.15 -0.94 -25.36
C THR A 47 -7.14 -2.05 -25.08
N GLY A 48 -7.54 -3.31 -25.24
CA GLY A 48 -6.68 -4.47 -24.98
C GLY A 48 -6.41 -4.67 -23.49
N LEU A 49 -5.25 -5.21 -23.13
CA LEU A 49 -4.88 -5.44 -21.73
C LEU A 49 -4.76 -4.12 -20.95
N LEU A 50 -5.22 -4.13 -19.70
CA LEU A 50 -5.10 -3.04 -18.76
C LEU A 50 -4.14 -3.43 -17.62
N ILE A 51 -3.35 -2.48 -17.14
CA ILE A 51 -2.44 -2.66 -16.01
C ILE A 51 -2.67 -1.59 -14.94
N ARG A 52 -2.51 -1.96 -13.66
CA ARG A 52 -2.42 -1.01 -12.53
C ARG A 52 -1.32 -1.40 -11.56
N ALA A 53 -0.91 -0.44 -10.73
CA ALA A 53 -0.29 -0.77 -9.46
C ALA A 53 -1.37 -1.21 -8.47
N ASN A 54 -1.08 -2.20 -7.64
CA ASN A 54 -1.97 -2.58 -6.55
C ASN A 54 -1.76 -1.64 -5.37
N GLN A 55 -0.51 -1.33 -5.03
CA GLN A 55 -0.16 -0.52 -3.84
C GLN A 55 0.76 0.66 -4.11
N GLY A 56 0.84 1.56 -3.13
CA GLY A 56 1.82 2.65 -3.09
C GLY A 56 1.43 3.90 -3.89
N HIS A 57 0.14 4.09 -4.15
CA HIS A 57 -0.36 5.27 -4.83
C HIS A 57 -0.11 6.55 -4.01
N SER A 58 0.41 7.58 -4.67
CA SER A 58 0.45 8.95 -4.15
C SER A 58 -0.68 9.81 -4.71
N LEU A 59 -1.38 9.31 -5.74
CA LEU A 59 -2.59 9.88 -6.30
C LEU A 59 -3.81 9.16 -5.70
N GLN A 60 -4.95 9.86 -5.61
CA GLN A 60 -6.18 9.21 -5.16
C GLN A 60 -6.71 8.26 -6.22
N VAL A 61 -6.96 7.00 -5.81
CA VAL A 61 -7.59 5.96 -6.63
C VAL A 61 -8.86 5.51 -5.90
N PRO A 62 -10.02 6.13 -6.20
CA PRO A 62 -11.22 5.97 -5.37
C PRO A 62 -11.86 4.58 -5.43
N LYS A 63 -11.60 3.79 -6.47
CA LYS A 63 -12.09 2.41 -6.63
C LYS A 63 -10.94 1.39 -6.58
N LEU A 64 -9.94 1.66 -5.75
CA LEU A 64 -8.88 0.68 -5.51
C LEU A 64 -9.48 -0.51 -4.75
N GLU A 65 -9.32 -1.71 -5.30
CA GLU A 65 -9.82 -2.94 -4.67
C GLU A 65 -8.90 -3.29 -3.50
N LEU A 66 -9.32 -2.87 -2.30
CA LEU A 66 -8.71 -3.23 -1.04
C LEU A 66 -9.69 -4.14 -0.29
N MET A 67 -9.19 -5.23 0.29
CA MET A 67 -10.01 -6.14 1.09
C MET A 67 -10.07 -5.62 2.54
N PRO A 68 -11.22 -5.19 3.05
CA PRO A 68 -11.31 -4.69 4.42
C PRO A 68 -10.98 -5.80 5.43
N LEU A 69 -10.17 -5.46 6.45
CA LEU A 69 -9.94 -6.32 7.61
C LEU A 69 -10.95 -5.92 8.69
N GLU A 70 -12.09 -6.60 8.74
CA GLU A 70 -13.23 -6.17 9.57
C GLU A 70 -13.24 -6.76 10.99
N THR A 71 -12.48 -7.84 11.23
CA THR A 71 -12.47 -8.52 12.52
C THR A 71 -11.06 -8.59 13.09
N PRO A 72 -10.89 -8.42 14.43
CA PRO A 72 -9.57 -8.54 15.06
C PRO A 72 -8.86 -9.87 14.76
N GLN A 73 -9.61 -10.94 14.53
CA GLN A 73 -9.10 -12.27 14.21
C GLN A 73 -8.56 -12.39 12.78
N ALA A 74 -9.00 -11.52 11.87
CA ALA A 74 -8.49 -11.44 10.50
C ALA A 74 -7.16 -10.68 10.41
N LEU A 75 -6.72 -10.01 11.49
CA LEU A 75 -5.48 -9.26 11.51
C LEU A 75 -4.30 -10.10 11.98
N PRO A 76 -3.10 -9.88 11.39
CA PRO A 76 -1.87 -10.33 12.01
C PRO A 76 -1.79 -9.80 13.46
N PRO A 77 -1.37 -10.63 14.43
CA PRO A 77 -1.28 -10.20 15.83
C PRO A 77 -0.30 -9.03 15.99
N MET A 78 0.67 -8.95 15.09
CA MET A 78 1.69 -7.92 15.07
C MET A 78 1.87 -7.40 13.64
N LEU A 79 1.95 -6.08 13.51
CA LEU A 79 2.28 -5.37 12.30
C LEU A 79 3.53 -4.53 12.54
N VAL A 80 4.32 -4.31 11.50
CA VAL A 80 5.58 -3.58 11.57
C VAL A 80 5.61 -2.43 10.56
N HIS A 81 5.97 -1.24 11.05
CA HIS A 81 6.28 -0.09 10.20
C HIS A 81 7.77 0.27 10.32
N GLY A 82 8.52 0.08 9.24
CA GLY A 82 9.91 0.54 9.18
C GLY A 82 10.01 2.04 8.91
N THR A 83 10.85 2.73 9.68
CA THR A 83 11.10 4.17 9.55
C THR A 83 12.57 4.52 9.77
N PHE A 84 12.90 5.82 9.71
CA PHE A 84 14.25 6.38 9.88
C PHE A 84 14.29 7.31 11.09
N TRP A 85 15.46 7.48 11.71
CA TRP A 85 15.64 8.32 12.92
C TRP A 85 15.12 9.74 12.74
N LYS A 86 15.33 10.32 11.55
CA LYS A 86 14.84 11.67 11.21
C LYS A 86 13.32 11.84 11.35
N HIS A 87 12.55 10.76 11.26
CA HIS A 87 11.08 10.79 11.37
C HIS A 87 10.59 10.46 12.78
N TRP A 88 11.43 9.86 13.61
CA TRP A 88 11.06 9.37 14.95
C TRP A 88 10.46 10.43 15.87
N PRO A 89 11.02 11.66 15.98
CA PRO A 89 10.41 12.69 16.83
C PRO A 89 8.99 13.05 16.40
N SER A 90 8.71 13.06 15.08
CA SER A 90 7.36 13.33 14.58
C SER A 90 6.41 12.18 14.86
N ILE A 91 6.88 10.93 14.79
CA ILE A 91 6.07 9.74 15.04
C ILE A 91 5.69 9.67 16.52
N LEU A 92 6.63 9.96 17.44
CA LEU A 92 6.32 10.04 18.87
C LEU A 92 5.27 11.11 19.19
N LEU A 93 5.34 12.26 18.53
CA LEU A 93 4.44 13.38 18.81
C LEU A 93 3.06 13.23 18.16
N LYS A 94 3.00 12.67 16.94
CA LYS A 94 1.80 12.73 16.07
C LYS A 94 1.28 11.37 15.64
N GLY A 95 1.97 10.29 16.00
CA GLY A 95 1.74 8.96 15.46
C GLY A 95 2.18 8.81 14.00
N LEU A 96 1.91 7.63 13.44
CA LEU A 96 2.14 7.33 12.03
C LEU A 96 1.15 8.08 11.14
N SER A 97 1.62 8.50 9.96
CA SER A 97 0.82 9.17 8.94
C SER A 97 1.19 8.65 7.55
N CYS A 98 0.31 8.83 6.57
CA CYS A 98 0.53 8.40 5.19
C CYS A 98 1.58 9.27 4.47
N GLN A 99 1.94 10.42 5.05
CA GLN A 99 2.85 11.39 4.46
C GLN A 99 2.42 11.80 3.04
N GLY A 100 3.16 11.38 2.01
CA GLY A 100 2.84 11.63 0.60
C GLY A 100 1.96 10.57 -0.06
N ARG A 101 1.63 9.48 0.65
CA ARG A 101 0.81 8.36 0.16
C ARG A 101 -0.64 8.48 0.62
N THR A 102 -1.50 7.62 0.10
CA THR A 102 -2.90 7.49 0.52
C THR A 102 -3.07 6.59 1.76
N HIS A 103 -2.17 5.63 1.96
CA HIS A 103 -2.21 4.65 3.06
C HIS A 103 -0.89 4.56 3.82
N ILE A 104 -0.94 4.15 5.09
CA ILE A 104 0.24 3.71 5.86
C ILE A 104 0.46 2.25 5.51
N HIS A 105 1.67 1.93 5.05
CA HIS A 105 2.05 0.56 4.74
C HIS A 105 2.60 -0.12 6.00
N LEU A 106 2.05 -1.29 6.30
CA LEU A 106 2.42 -2.13 7.42
C LEU A 106 2.79 -3.52 6.88
N ALA A 107 3.94 -4.02 7.33
CA ALA A 107 4.40 -5.36 7.03
C ALA A 107 3.93 -6.34 8.12
N PRO A 108 3.72 -7.63 7.81
CA PRO A 108 3.37 -8.65 8.80
C PRO A 108 4.54 -9.02 9.73
N GLY A 109 5.78 -8.58 9.43
CA GLY A 109 6.96 -8.83 10.26
C GLY A 109 8.23 -8.15 9.73
N LEU A 110 9.37 -8.54 10.30
CA LEU A 110 10.70 -8.04 9.93
C LEU A 110 11.24 -8.74 8.66
N PRO A 111 12.19 -8.11 7.94
CA PRO A 111 12.82 -8.74 6.78
C PRO A 111 13.57 -10.00 7.22
N GLY A 112 13.21 -11.14 6.63
CA GLY A 112 13.83 -12.44 6.93
C GLY A 112 13.08 -13.30 7.94
N ASP A 113 12.01 -12.78 8.56
CA ASP A 113 11.15 -13.59 9.42
C ASP A 113 10.47 -14.72 8.63
N PRO A 114 10.28 -15.92 9.24
CA PRO A 114 9.59 -17.02 8.58
C PRO A 114 8.19 -16.63 8.10
N GLY A 115 7.88 -16.90 6.84
CA GLY A 115 6.57 -16.59 6.25
C GLY A 115 6.39 -15.12 5.84
N VAL A 116 7.37 -14.24 6.08
CA VAL A 116 7.27 -12.83 5.65
C VAL A 116 7.85 -12.67 4.24
N ILE A 117 6.98 -12.56 3.23
CA ILE A 117 7.40 -12.32 1.84
C ILE A 117 7.82 -10.86 1.66
N SER A 118 7.05 -9.93 2.25
CA SER A 118 7.30 -8.49 2.21
C SER A 118 7.44 -7.91 3.62
N GLY A 119 8.66 -7.92 4.15
CA GLY A 119 8.99 -7.21 5.38
C GLY A 119 9.07 -5.69 5.16
N MET A 120 9.30 -4.95 6.25
CA MET A 120 9.66 -3.53 6.16
C MET A 120 10.89 -3.31 5.27
N ARG A 121 11.18 -2.07 4.84
CA ARG A 121 12.38 -1.83 4.03
C ARG A 121 13.64 -2.26 4.80
N PRO A 122 14.57 -3.03 4.20
CA PRO A 122 15.74 -3.57 4.93
C PRO A 122 16.65 -2.51 5.54
N HIS A 123 16.66 -1.31 4.98
CA HIS A 123 17.51 -0.21 5.41
C HIS A 123 16.79 0.77 6.36
N CYS A 124 15.60 0.43 6.85
CA CYS A 124 14.99 1.20 7.93
C CYS A 124 15.83 1.07 9.21
N GLU A 125 15.96 2.17 9.95
CA GLU A 125 16.76 2.24 11.17
C GLU A 125 15.93 1.90 12.41
N ILE A 126 14.60 2.03 12.31
CA ILE A 126 13.65 1.81 13.40
C ILE A 126 12.50 0.95 12.90
N ALA A 127 12.13 -0.06 13.67
CA ALA A 127 10.89 -0.81 13.52
C ALA A 127 9.87 -0.35 14.57
N VAL A 128 8.71 0.11 14.12
CA VAL A 128 7.57 0.41 15.00
C VAL A 128 6.62 -0.78 14.98
N PHE A 129 6.47 -1.43 16.13
CA PHE A 129 5.57 -2.56 16.32
C PHE A 129 4.17 -2.06 16.68
N ILE A 130 3.17 -2.65 16.04
CA ILE A 130 1.77 -2.27 16.16
C ILE A 130 0.98 -3.54 16.46
N ASP A 131 0.17 -3.50 17.51
CA ASP A 131 -0.81 -4.55 17.79
C ASP A 131 -1.97 -4.43 16.79
N GLY A 132 -2.13 -5.43 15.93
CA GLY A 132 -3.13 -5.43 14.86
C GLY A 132 -4.57 -5.32 15.39
N PRO A 133 -5.00 -6.24 16.28
CA PRO A 133 -6.30 -6.18 16.94
C PRO A 133 -6.63 -4.82 17.58
N LEU A 134 -5.68 -4.21 18.29
CA LEU A 134 -5.88 -2.90 18.90
C LEU A 134 -5.91 -1.77 17.87
N ALA A 135 -5.15 -1.87 16.78
CA ALA A 135 -5.15 -0.86 15.72
C ALA A 135 -6.49 -0.80 14.97
N LEU A 136 -7.16 -1.94 14.77
CA LEU A 136 -8.47 -2.00 14.11
C LEU A 136 -9.55 -1.21 14.86
N ALA A 137 -9.50 -1.21 16.19
CA ALA A 137 -10.47 -0.47 17.01
C ALA A 137 -10.39 1.06 16.79
N GLY A 138 -9.24 1.57 16.32
CA GLY A 138 -9.01 2.99 16.10
C GLY A 138 -9.16 3.45 14.65
N LYS A 139 -8.82 2.61 13.66
CA LYS A 139 -8.84 2.96 12.23
C LYS A 139 -9.10 1.74 11.33
N PRO A 140 -9.81 1.92 10.19
CA PRO A 140 -9.95 0.86 9.20
C PRO A 140 -8.60 0.39 8.65
N LEU A 141 -8.41 -0.92 8.62
CA LEU A 141 -7.28 -1.61 8.02
C LEU A 141 -7.78 -2.41 6.82
N SER A 142 -6.95 -2.55 5.80
CA SER A 142 -7.30 -3.32 4.59
C SER A 142 -6.08 -4.08 4.09
N LEU A 143 -6.31 -5.24 3.50
CA LEU A 143 -5.30 -5.97 2.77
C LEU A 143 -5.22 -5.51 1.33
N ALA A 144 -4.00 -5.54 0.87
CA ALA A 144 -3.56 -4.87 -0.31
C ALA A 144 -2.75 -5.90 -1.11
N GLY A 145 -3.44 -6.74 -1.87
CA GLY A 145 -2.89 -8.04 -2.34
C GLY A 145 -2.94 -9.07 -1.22
N ASP A 146 -2.00 -10.03 -1.21
CA ASP A 146 -2.09 -11.21 -0.33
C ASP A 146 -1.53 -11.00 1.09
N GLU A 147 -0.63 -10.03 1.33
CA GLU A 147 0.05 -9.89 2.64
C GLU A 147 0.32 -8.46 3.13
N GLU A 148 0.30 -7.44 2.26
CA GLU A 148 0.58 -6.07 2.72
C GLU A 148 -0.68 -5.47 3.36
N THR A 149 -0.56 -5.07 4.62
CA THR A 149 -1.65 -4.41 5.34
C THR A 149 -1.51 -2.90 5.15
N GLU A 150 -2.57 -2.27 4.68
CA GLU A 150 -2.68 -0.84 4.49
C GLU A 150 -3.66 -0.25 5.51
N CYS A 151 -3.24 0.82 6.20
CA CYS A 151 -4.12 1.60 7.06
C CYS A 151 -4.53 2.88 6.35
N GLN A 152 -5.84 3.12 6.25
CA GLN A 152 -6.35 4.39 5.75
C GLN A 152 -5.98 5.51 6.71
N CYS A 153 -5.36 6.56 6.16
CA CYS A 153 -5.36 7.82 6.87
C CYS A 153 -6.76 8.39 6.84
N SER A 154 -7.22 8.86 8.00
CA SER A 154 -8.34 9.79 8.05
C SER A 154 -8.09 10.90 7.01
N PRO A 155 -9.13 11.30 6.25
CA PRO A 155 -9.00 12.43 5.33
C PRO A 155 -8.32 13.56 6.07
N LYS A 156 -7.33 14.22 5.45
CA LYS A 156 -6.66 15.37 6.07
C LYS A 156 -7.75 16.32 6.54
N HIS A 157 -8.06 16.30 7.84
CA HIS A 157 -9.00 17.25 8.39
C HIS A 157 -8.38 18.62 8.12
N SER A 158 -9.11 19.41 7.33
CA SER A 158 -9.01 20.86 7.34
C SER A 158 -8.70 21.31 8.76
N SER A 159 -7.79 22.27 8.90
CA SER A 159 -7.10 22.71 10.12
C SER A 159 -7.99 23.07 11.34
N ARG A 160 -9.32 22.90 11.26
CA ARG A 160 -10.29 23.20 12.31
C ARG A 160 -10.53 22.08 13.33
N GLU A 161 -10.24 20.81 13.04
CA GLU A 161 -10.59 19.70 13.98
C GLU A 161 -9.52 19.40 15.05
N ARG A 162 -8.39 20.14 15.10
CA ARG A 162 -7.23 19.84 15.98
C ARG A 162 -7.44 20.08 17.48
N ARG A 163 -8.66 20.33 17.96
CA ARG A 163 -8.93 20.76 19.35
C ARG A 163 -9.65 19.74 20.25
N ARG A 164 -9.83 18.48 19.86
CA ARG A 164 -10.70 17.57 20.64
C ARG A 164 -10.11 16.28 21.20
N ILE A 165 -8.81 16.05 21.13
CA ILE A 165 -8.22 14.87 21.79
C ILE A 165 -6.97 15.27 22.57
N GLN A 166 -7.21 15.93 23.70
CA GLN A 166 -6.37 15.92 24.90
C GLN A 166 -7.31 16.25 26.07
N GLN A 167 -7.86 15.21 26.71
CA GLN A 167 -8.14 15.14 28.15
C GLN A 167 -7.95 13.69 28.57
#